data_AF-A0A972CS84-F1
#
_entry.id   AF-A0A972CS84-F1
#
_cell.length_a   1.000
_cell.length_b   1.000
_cell.length_c   1.000
_cell.angle_alpha   90.00
_cell.angle_beta   90.00
_cell.angle_gamma   90.00
#
_symmetry.space_group_name_H-M   'P 1'
#
loop_
_entity.id
_entity.type
_entity.pdbx_description
1 polymer ?
#
loop_
_entity_poly.entity_id
_entity_poly.type
_entity_poly.pdbx_seq_one_letter_code
_entity_poly.pdbx_strand_id
1 'polypeptide(L)'
;MKEGLYRGLFVKRGGFFLTETDYVPEEDLWVSILHLGYYLIDYDLIEGKNISMYRLLYEELRESDIANLTKKELRIFRNAIYAWHGYKFKDKELYDYFSKHIWYFPENNEDIQLTDVQKRNVDLLMKQEREY
;
A
#
# COMPACT_ATOMS: atom_id res chain seq x y z
N MET A 1 -17.26 25.34 21.15
CA MET A 1 -16.81 25.34 19.74
C MET A 1 -17.27 24.05 19.09
N LYS A 2 -17.86 24.12 17.89
CA LYS A 2 -18.45 22.98 17.19
C LYS A 2 -17.33 22.07 16.66
N GLU A 3 -17.47 20.76 16.86
CA GLU A 3 -16.62 19.73 16.25
C GLU A 3 -16.66 19.89 14.73
N GLY A 4 -15.55 20.33 14.16
CA GLY A 4 -15.40 20.49 12.72
C GLY A 4 -15.27 19.13 12.06
N LEU A 5 -16.24 18.78 11.21
CA LEU A 5 -16.10 17.69 10.24
C LEU A 5 -14.94 18.02 9.29
N TYR A 6 -13.76 17.47 9.54
CA TYR A 6 -12.65 17.53 8.60
C TYR A 6 -13.05 16.80 7.31
N ARG A 7 -13.13 17.52 6.18
CA ARG A 7 -13.24 16.93 4.85
C ARG A 7 -11.85 16.60 4.35
N GLY A 8 -11.46 15.32 4.41
CA GLY A 8 -10.19 14.87 3.85
C GLY A 8 -10.21 14.89 2.32
N LEU A 9 -9.19 15.51 1.71
CA LEU A 9 -8.96 15.46 0.27
C LEU A 9 -7.81 14.48 -0.01
N PHE A 10 -8.06 13.48 -0.85
CA PHE A 10 -7.03 12.54 -1.30
C PHE A 10 -6.70 12.82 -2.77
N VAL A 11 -5.45 13.20 -3.04
CA VAL A 11 -4.96 13.47 -4.40
C VAL A 11 -4.04 12.33 -4.84
N LYS A 12 -4.43 11.59 -5.88
CA LYS A 12 -3.67 10.43 -6.40
C LYS A 12 -2.45 10.85 -7.25
N ARG A 13 -2.52 11.96 -7.99
CA ARG A 13 -1.41 12.61 -8.73
C ARG A 13 -1.75 14.09 -8.94
N GLY A 14 -0.74 14.97 -8.92
CA GLY A 14 -0.91 16.42 -9.17
C GLY A 14 -0.45 17.29 -8.01
N GLY A 15 -0.79 18.58 -8.05
CA GLY A 15 -0.54 19.54 -6.97
C GLY A 15 -1.84 19.97 -6.30
N PHE A 16 -1.76 20.33 -5.02
CA PHE A 16 -2.84 21.01 -4.30
C PHE A 16 -2.63 22.52 -4.47
N PHE A 17 -3.54 23.19 -5.16
CA PHE A 17 -3.49 24.63 -5.40
C PHE A 17 -4.71 25.30 -4.78
N LEU A 18 -4.47 26.38 -4.04
CA LEU A 18 -5.53 27.24 -3.53
C LEU A 18 -5.23 28.66 -4.04
N THR A 19 -6.10 29.17 -4.90
CA THR A 19 -5.95 30.49 -5.53
C THR A 19 -7.21 31.29 -5.25
N GLU A 20 -7.07 32.35 -4.45
CA GLU A 20 -8.14 33.27 -4.09
C GLU A 20 -7.61 34.70 -4.27
N THR A 21 -8.34 35.55 -4.98
CA THR A 21 -8.02 36.99 -5.08
C THR A 21 -8.70 37.72 -3.92
N ASP A 22 -8.01 38.68 -3.31
CA ASP A 22 -8.52 39.45 -2.16
C ASP A 22 -8.79 38.62 -0.88
N TYR A 23 -8.02 37.54 -0.69
CA TYR A 23 -8.12 36.68 0.49
C TYR A 23 -7.72 37.41 1.78
N VAL A 24 -8.62 37.42 2.76
CA VAL A 24 -8.38 37.88 4.14
C VAL A 24 -8.57 36.67 5.05
N PRO A 25 -7.50 36.02 5.55
CA PRO A 25 -7.64 34.89 6.45
C PRO A 25 -8.21 35.32 7.80
N GLU A 26 -9.35 34.75 8.19
CA GLU A 26 -9.90 34.88 9.55
C GLU A 26 -9.31 33.84 10.51
N GLU A 27 -8.67 32.78 9.98
CA GLU A 27 -8.08 31.66 10.71
C GLU A 27 -6.79 31.17 10.03
N ASP A 28 -5.91 30.51 10.80
CA ASP A 28 -4.68 29.91 10.27
C ASP A 28 -4.97 28.69 9.38
N LEU A 29 -4.24 28.56 8.26
CA LEU A 29 -4.27 27.36 7.43
C LEU A 29 -3.42 26.27 8.06
N TRP A 30 -4.07 25.23 8.57
CA TRP A 30 -3.39 24.02 9.06
C TRP A 30 -3.39 22.94 7.97
N VAL A 31 -2.21 22.61 7.43
CA VAL A 31 -2.05 21.49 6.51
C VAL A 31 -1.49 20.30 7.27
N SER A 32 -2.33 19.28 7.50
CA SER A 32 -1.87 17.99 8.00
C SER A 32 -1.53 17.08 6.83
N ILE A 33 -0.23 16.95 6.53
CA ILE A 33 0.25 15.96 5.56
C ILE A 33 0.31 14.62 6.29
N LEU A 34 -0.75 13.85 6.13
CA LEU A 34 -0.82 12.50 6.63
C LEU A 34 -0.07 11.59 5.66
N HIS A 35 1.06 11.02 6.10
CA HIS A 35 1.80 10.05 5.32
C HIS A 35 0.93 8.80 5.15
N LEU A 36 0.56 8.45 3.91
CA LEU A 36 -0.30 7.29 3.62
C LEU A 36 0.22 6.02 4.30
N GLY A 37 1.55 5.87 4.39
CA GLY A 37 2.17 4.76 5.11
C GLY A 37 1.67 4.62 6.54
N TYR A 38 1.46 5.72 7.28
CA TYR A 38 0.98 5.66 8.66
C TYR A 38 -0.41 5.03 8.79
N TYR A 39 -1.32 5.32 7.86
CA TYR A 39 -2.65 4.73 7.87
C TYR A 39 -2.65 3.29 7.40
N LEU A 40 -1.77 2.92 6.46
CA LEU A 40 -1.79 1.62 5.80
C LEU A 40 -0.99 0.54 6.55
N ILE A 41 -0.22 0.93 7.56
CA ILE A 41 0.63 0.03 8.37
C ILE A 41 -0.18 -1.12 9.00
N ASP A 42 -1.42 -0.85 9.41
CA ASP A 42 -2.28 -1.83 10.07
C ASP A 42 -3.46 -2.31 9.20
N TYR A 43 -3.54 -1.92 7.92
CA TYR A 43 -4.58 -2.47 7.05
C TYR A 43 -4.21 -3.89 6.61
N ASP A 44 -5.12 -4.81 6.88
CA ASP A 44 -5.08 -6.15 6.30
C ASP A 44 -5.19 -6.04 4.78
N LEU A 45 -4.19 -6.60 4.10
CA LEU A 45 -4.11 -6.55 2.64
C LEU A 45 -5.19 -7.41 1.97
N ILE A 46 -5.57 -8.47 2.68
CA ILE A 46 -6.64 -9.40 2.33
C ILE A 46 -7.54 -9.52 3.56
N GLU A 47 -8.82 -9.22 3.39
CA GLU A 47 -9.81 -9.24 4.48
C GLU A 47 -9.79 -10.58 5.24
N GLY A 48 -9.69 -10.48 6.57
CA GLY A 48 -9.64 -11.65 7.45
C GLY A 48 -8.29 -12.36 7.53
N LYS A 49 -7.22 -11.79 6.95
CA LYS A 49 -5.85 -12.33 7.06
C LYS A 49 -4.99 -11.42 7.92
N ASN A 50 -4.37 -11.98 8.96
CA ASN A 50 -3.50 -11.28 9.90
C ASN A 50 -2.07 -11.06 9.35
N ILE A 51 -1.98 -10.45 8.16
CA ILE A 51 -0.70 -10.02 7.57
C ILE A 51 -0.93 -8.62 7.00
N SER A 52 -0.52 -7.60 7.76
CA SER A 52 -0.58 -6.21 7.32
C SER A 52 0.55 -5.89 6.33
N MET A 53 0.41 -4.77 5.62
CA MET A 53 1.48 -4.26 4.75
C MET A 53 2.77 -4.01 5.52
N TYR A 54 2.69 -3.52 6.77
CA TYR A 54 3.88 -3.29 7.59
C TYR A 54 4.65 -4.57 7.86
N ARG A 55 3.95 -5.61 8.34
CA ARG A 55 4.59 -6.92 8.60
C ARG A 55 5.24 -7.45 7.33
N LEU A 56 4.53 -7.35 6.20
CA LEU A 56 5.01 -7.82 4.91
C LEU A 56 6.29 -7.11 4.43
N LEU A 57 6.44 -5.81 4.72
CA LEU A 57 7.56 -4.99 4.24
C LEU A 57 8.74 -4.86 5.21
N TYR A 58 8.49 -4.98 6.52
CA TYR A 58 9.44 -4.61 7.57
C TYR A 58 9.69 -5.69 8.62
N GLU A 59 8.87 -6.74 8.67
CA GLU A 59 9.08 -7.89 9.55
C GLU A 59 9.40 -9.14 8.74
N GLU A 60 10.18 -10.05 9.33
CA GLU A 60 10.45 -11.35 8.72
C GLU A 60 9.31 -12.33 9.04
N LEU A 61 8.59 -12.74 7.99
CA LEU A 61 7.49 -13.70 8.10
C LEU A 61 8.02 -15.11 8.34
N ARG A 62 7.19 -15.95 8.97
CA ARG A 62 7.47 -17.37 9.21
C ARG A 62 6.48 -18.24 8.44
N GLU A 63 6.83 -19.51 8.22
CA GLU A 63 5.94 -20.47 7.56
C GLU A 63 4.56 -20.55 8.25
N SER A 64 4.53 -20.46 9.59
CA SER A 64 3.30 -20.44 10.38
C SER A 64 2.39 -19.23 10.09
N ASP A 65 2.96 -18.07 9.72
CA ASP A 65 2.18 -16.87 9.40
C ASP A 65 1.36 -17.07 8.11
N ILE A 66 1.86 -17.90 7.19
CA ILE A 66 1.32 -18.06 5.84
C ILE A 66 0.69 -19.44 5.57
N ALA A 67 0.76 -20.37 6.54
CA ALA A 67 0.35 -21.76 6.38
C ALA A 67 -1.13 -21.94 5.95
N ASN A 68 -2.00 -21.01 6.36
CA ASN A 68 -3.44 -21.05 6.06
C ASN A 68 -3.85 -20.19 4.85
N LEU A 69 -2.87 -19.69 4.09
CA LEU A 69 -3.14 -18.90 2.90
C LEU A 69 -3.31 -19.81 1.68
N THR A 70 -4.34 -19.56 0.89
CA THR A 70 -4.51 -20.22 -0.41
C THR A 70 -3.41 -19.80 -1.39
N LYS A 71 -3.20 -20.59 -2.44
CA LYS A 71 -2.28 -20.26 -3.54
C LYS A 71 -2.52 -18.85 -4.11
N LYS A 72 -3.79 -18.45 -4.26
CA LYS A 72 -4.16 -17.11 -4.74
C LYS A 72 -3.76 -16.01 -3.75
N GLU A 73 -3.99 -16.23 -2.46
CA GLU A 73 -3.62 -15.27 -1.41
C GLU A 73 -2.11 -15.09 -1.31
N LEU A 74 -1.34 -16.19 -1.38
CA LEU A 74 0.13 -16.15 -1.44
C LEU A 74 0.63 -15.33 -2.62
N ARG A 75 0.03 -15.54 -3.81
CA ARG A 75 0.34 -14.76 -5.01
C ARG A 75 0.05 -13.26 -4.80
N ILE A 76 -1.06 -12.91 -4.14
CA ILE A 76 -1.38 -11.51 -3.84
C ILE A 76 -0.36 -10.92 -2.85
N PHE A 77 -0.07 -11.57 -1.73
CA PHE A 77 0.88 -11.06 -0.75
C PHE A 77 2.28 -10.88 -1.34
N ARG A 78 2.77 -11.83 -2.13
CA ARG A 78 4.08 -11.69 -2.78
C ARG A 78 4.10 -10.47 -3.70
N ASN A 79 3.06 -10.30 -4.51
CA ASN A 79 3.00 -9.20 -5.47
C ASN A 79 2.71 -7.84 -4.81
N ALA A 80 2.14 -7.82 -3.61
CA ALA A 80 1.90 -6.57 -2.87
C ALA A 80 3.21 -5.84 -2.53
N ILE A 81 4.30 -6.57 -2.27
CA ILE A 81 5.64 -5.99 -2.05
C ILE A 81 6.09 -5.21 -3.29
N TYR A 82 5.93 -5.78 -4.48
CA TYR A 82 6.27 -5.11 -5.73
C TYR A 82 5.31 -3.96 -6.05
N ALA A 83 4.01 -4.16 -5.79
CA ALA A 83 2.99 -3.13 -5.98
C ALA A 83 3.27 -1.89 -5.13
N TRP A 84 3.71 -2.08 -3.89
CA TRP A 84 4.11 -1.01 -2.97
C TRP A 84 5.24 -0.14 -3.53
N HIS A 85 6.20 -0.77 -4.20
CA HIS A 85 7.32 -0.07 -4.86
C HIS A 85 6.98 0.44 -6.27
N GLY A 86 5.69 0.42 -6.65
CA GLY A 86 5.22 0.99 -7.91
C GLY A 86 5.38 0.09 -9.13
N TYR A 87 5.60 -1.21 -8.96
CA TYR A 87 5.69 -2.14 -10.09
C TYR A 87 4.39 -2.16 -10.91
N LYS A 88 4.49 -1.93 -12.22
CA LYS A 88 3.34 -1.97 -13.13
C LYS A 88 3.14 -3.38 -13.69
N PHE A 89 2.12 -4.09 -13.17
CA PHE A 89 1.83 -5.46 -13.60
C PHE A 89 1.34 -5.52 -15.05
N LYS A 90 1.95 -6.42 -15.84
CA LYS A 90 1.46 -6.82 -17.17
C LYS A 90 0.31 -7.82 -17.07
N ASP A 91 0.28 -8.60 -15.98
CA ASP A 91 -0.83 -9.48 -15.64
C ASP A 91 -2.07 -8.65 -15.28
N LYS A 92 -3.14 -8.83 -16.06
CA LYS A 92 -4.37 -8.04 -15.91
C LYS A 92 -5.07 -8.29 -14.57
N GLU A 93 -5.03 -9.51 -14.04
CA GLU A 93 -5.68 -9.82 -12.76
C GLU A 93 -4.98 -9.09 -11.61
N LEU A 94 -3.65 -9.10 -11.58
CA LEU A 94 -2.86 -8.37 -10.59
C LEU A 94 -3.01 -6.86 -10.75
N TYR A 95 -2.95 -6.36 -11.99
CA TYR A 95 -3.14 -4.93 -12.25
C TYR A 95 -4.51 -4.45 -11.81
N ASP A 96 -5.58 -5.17 -12.15
CA ASP A 96 -6.95 -4.83 -11.78
C ASP A 96 -7.18 -4.96 -10.27
N TYR A 97 -6.56 -5.95 -9.62
CA TYR A 97 -6.61 -6.12 -8.18
C TYR A 97 -5.98 -4.92 -7.47
N PHE A 98 -4.72 -4.61 -7.79
CA PHE A 98 -4.00 -3.54 -7.10
C PHE A 98 -4.50 -2.14 -7.45
N SER A 99 -5.03 -1.93 -8.65
CA SER A 99 -5.59 -0.63 -9.08
C SER A 99 -6.78 -0.15 -8.25
N LYS A 100 -7.45 -1.05 -7.52
CA LYS A 100 -8.53 -0.71 -6.58
C LYS A 100 -8.02 -0.08 -5.29
N HIS A 101 -6.74 -0.27 -4.97
CA HIS A 101 -6.14 0.27 -3.75
C HIS A 101 -5.59 1.67 -3.98
N ILE A 102 -5.89 2.58 -3.05
CA ILE A 102 -5.46 3.98 -3.10
C ILE A 102 -3.93 4.15 -3.02
N TRP A 103 -3.24 3.14 -2.50
CA TRP A 103 -1.80 3.14 -2.28
C TRP A 103 -0.99 2.56 -3.44
N TYR A 104 -1.65 1.99 -4.45
CA TYR A 104 -0.95 1.47 -5.62
C TYR A 104 -0.72 2.58 -6.64
N PHE A 105 0.55 2.93 -6.83
CA PHE A 105 1.00 3.93 -7.79
C PHE A 105 1.93 3.28 -8.82
N PRO A 106 1.38 2.69 -9.91
CA PRO A 106 2.21 2.06 -10.93
C PRO A 106 3.09 3.09 -11.65
N GLU A 107 4.38 2.81 -11.68
CA GLU A 107 5.41 3.55 -12.38
C GLU A 107 5.94 2.72 -13.56
N ASN A 108 6.56 3.39 -14.55
CA ASN A 108 7.20 2.69 -15.66
C ASN A 108 8.62 2.19 -15.29
N ASN A 109 8.92 2.06 -14.00
CA ASN A 109 10.18 1.51 -13.52
C ASN A 109 10.02 0.00 -13.26
N GLU A 110 10.70 -0.82 -14.06
CA GLU A 110 10.72 -2.27 -13.87
C GLU A 110 11.85 -2.70 -12.90
N ASP A 111 12.79 -1.81 -12.56
CA ASP A 111 13.91 -2.10 -11.65
C ASP A 111 13.53 -1.81 -10.18
N ILE A 112 12.84 -2.79 -9.58
CA ILE A 112 12.41 -2.72 -8.18
C ILE A 112 13.49 -3.29 -7.26
N GLN A 113 14.05 -2.42 -6.42
CA GLN A 113 15.05 -2.79 -5.44
C GLN A 113 14.40 -3.12 -4.09
N LEU A 114 14.41 -4.41 -3.74
CA LEU A 114 13.86 -4.90 -2.48
C LEU A 114 14.90 -4.90 -1.36
N THR A 115 14.44 -4.63 -0.14
CA THR A 115 15.26 -4.84 1.07
C THR A 115 15.49 -6.32 1.34
N ASP A 116 16.46 -6.66 2.19
CA ASP A 116 16.75 -8.07 2.50
C ASP A 116 15.59 -8.78 3.20
N VAL A 117 14.80 -8.05 4.00
CA VAL A 117 13.57 -8.58 4.64
C VAL A 117 12.52 -8.88 3.57
N GLN A 118 12.30 -7.93 2.64
CA GLN A 118 11.34 -8.09 1.56
C GLN A 118 11.71 -9.26 0.63
N LYS A 119 13.00 -9.41 0.29
CA LYS A 119 13.49 -10.55 -0.50
C LYS A 119 13.19 -11.87 0.19
N ARG A 120 13.51 -12.00 1.48
CA ARG A 120 13.23 -13.19 2.27
C ARG A 120 11.74 -13.51 2.34
N ASN A 121 10.88 -12.50 2.52
CA ASN A 121 9.43 -12.68 2.52
C ASN A 121 8.90 -13.12 1.15
N VAL A 122 9.39 -12.52 0.05
CA VAL A 122 9.05 -12.94 -1.33
C VAL A 122 9.43 -14.40 -1.55
N ASP A 123 10.64 -14.80 -1.15
CA ASP A 123 11.13 -16.17 -1.32
C ASP A 123 10.29 -17.18 -0.52
N LEU A 124 9.95 -16.84 0.73
CA LEU A 124 9.07 -17.65 1.58
C LEU A 124 7.68 -17.84 0.96
N LEU A 125 7.04 -16.74 0.54
CA LEU A 125 5.71 -16.77 -0.10
C LEU A 125 5.72 -17.55 -1.40
N MET A 126 6.77 -17.38 -2.22
CA MET A 126 6.94 -18.10 -3.48
C MET A 126 7.23 -19.59 -3.26
N LYS A 127 8.00 -19.96 -2.23
CA LYS A 127 8.22 -21.36 -1.85
C LYS A 127 6.88 -22.01 -1.49
N GLN A 128 6.12 -21.42 -0.58
CA GLN A 128 4.81 -21.94 -0.17
C GLN A 128 3.84 -22.05 -1.36
N GLU A 129 3.79 -21.05 -2.25
CA GLU A 129 2.92 -21.08 -3.44
C GLU A 129 3.22 -22.26 -4.38
N ARG A 130 4.49 -22.69 -4.47
CA ARG A 130 4.92 -23.82 -5.31
C ARG A 130 4.58 -25.18 -4.72
N GLU A 131 4.36 -25.25 -3.41
CA GLU A 131 4.00 -26.49 -2.71
C GLU A 131 2.50 -26.82 -2.80
N TYR A 132 1.68 -25.87 -3.30
CA TYR A 132 0.28 -26.08 -3.72
C TYR A 132 0.17 -26.57 -5.17
#